data_AF-A0A4Q6BML4-F1
#
_entry.id   AF-A0A4Q6BML4-F1
#
_cell.length_a   1.000
_cell.length_b   1.000
_cell.length_c   1.000
_cell.angle_alpha   90.00
_cell.angle_beta   90.00
_cell.angle_gamma   90.00
#
_symmetry.space_group_name_H-M   'P 1'
#
loop_
_entity.id
_entity.type
_entity.pdbx_description
1 polymer ?
#
loop_
_entity_poly.entity_id
_entity_poly.type
_entity_poly.pdbx_seq_one_letter_code
_entity_poly.pdbx_strand_id
1 'polypeptide(L)'
;TSNSVPSFNLGLTGATRADQEGGLGLYVVDQSNELTSATVGFEKRIASGFLANWKWTGYAQYGANHQDMDFQNGLITSRLYLALDAVTSPGTGQPVCRAALLNPAQFGDCVPVNLFGGVDSVSASARNYLVDEHTHVKSDYHQVFTETVLSGPFHPGIGAGDFRMAVGASYRRDDLRQWKSDLRDEFVFVNGTSTGLRGLLNETQPGGYTGVRGIPTGFQGNNSLANVLFTGSIQTPDTVLDGSFSVKEAFTEFNLPLLKDRPFARLLETDLAYRYATYTGSGAVSSWKYGVSWQVWDAFRLRGTKSRDVRAANIRERFDATAGGANVRDPLNNNVQVNGATSFTGGNPSVNPEKADTITFGAVWQPMDRLQGFTASVDWYDIDINGAISQLPQQIIVDRCASGAQPELCQFVARDANNQIRALTIVFLNAANQRIRGIDGELQYNRPITVFGGAERLGARFYANRITENSQQFPGQARDFLSLEQPKWRYTANLAYQNGPFRAFVQ
;
A
#
# COMPACT_ATOMS: atom_id res chain seq x y z
N THR A 1 -32.87 -21.62 28.87
CA THR A 1 -32.41 -22.74 28.02
C THR A 1 -31.07 -22.36 27.43
N SER A 2 -29.98 -22.87 28.04
CA SER A 2 -28.62 -22.72 27.55
C SER A 2 -28.47 -23.57 26.29
N ASN A 3 -28.21 -22.95 25.14
CA ASN A 3 -27.82 -23.68 23.95
C ASN A 3 -26.34 -24.05 24.06
N SER A 4 -26.09 -25.27 24.51
CA SER A 4 -24.79 -25.93 24.60
C SER A 4 -24.31 -26.40 23.22
N VAL A 5 -24.17 -25.48 22.26
CA VAL A 5 -23.45 -25.77 21.02
C VAL A 5 -22.00 -25.30 21.20
N PRO A 6 -21.01 -26.20 21.20
CA PRO A 6 -19.61 -25.79 21.15
C PRO A 6 -19.40 -24.95 19.89
N SER A 7 -19.00 -23.69 20.05
CA SER A 7 -18.53 -22.87 18.93
C SER A 7 -17.28 -23.53 18.36
N PHE A 8 -17.30 -23.98 17.11
CA PHE A 8 -16.11 -24.44 16.42
C PHE A 8 -15.28 -23.20 16.05
N ASN A 9 -14.04 -23.14 16.55
CA ASN A 9 -13.05 -22.20 16.06
C ASN A 9 -12.16 -22.95 15.07
N LEU A 10 -12.18 -22.55 13.79
CA LEU A 10 -11.11 -22.88 12.85
C LEU A 10 -9.89 -22.03 13.23
N GLY A 11 -9.13 -22.51 14.22
CA GLY A 11 -7.90 -21.88 14.64
C GLY A 11 -6.74 -22.34 13.75
N LEU A 12 -6.26 -21.48 12.86
CA LEU A 12 -4.84 -21.41 12.53
C LEU A 12 -4.18 -20.72 13.72
N THR A 13 -3.89 -21.48 14.78
CA THR A 13 -3.34 -20.90 16.01
C THR A 13 -1.89 -20.47 15.77
N GLY A 14 -1.70 -19.15 15.68
CA GLY A 14 -0.45 -18.48 16.00
C GLY A 14 -0.06 -18.75 17.46
N ALA A 15 1.23 -18.99 17.65
CA ALA A 15 1.83 -19.67 18.79
C ALA A 15 1.44 -19.18 20.19
N THR A 16 1.31 -20.13 21.13
CA THR A 16 1.95 -20.03 22.46
C THR A 16 2.27 -21.43 23.01
N ARG A 17 3.57 -21.65 23.26
CA ARG A 17 4.20 -22.69 24.12
C ARG A 17 3.98 -24.18 23.78
N ALA A 18 5.08 -24.76 23.30
CA ALA A 18 5.65 -26.09 23.61
C ALA A 18 4.74 -27.34 23.45
N ASP A 19 5.12 -28.15 22.47
CA ASP A 19 5.03 -29.63 22.49
C ASP A 19 3.64 -30.29 22.42
N GLN A 20 2.68 -29.70 21.74
CA GLN A 20 1.47 -30.42 21.31
C GLN A 20 1.34 -30.33 19.78
N GLU A 21 1.94 -31.30 19.08
CA GLU A 21 1.72 -31.59 17.66
C GLU A 21 0.29 -32.16 17.40
N GLY A 22 -0.74 -31.54 17.95
CA GLY A 22 -2.15 -31.87 17.68
C GLY A 22 -2.74 -30.89 16.66
N GLY A 23 -3.28 -31.39 15.54
CA GLY A 23 -4.00 -30.58 14.54
C GLY A 23 -3.26 -30.39 13.23
N LEU A 24 -3.61 -29.39 12.41
CA LEU A 24 -3.04 -29.14 11.07
C LEU A 24 -1.58 -28.63 11.07
N GLY A 25 -0.90 -28.60 12.22
CA GLY A 25 0.43 -28.02 12.35
C GLY A 25 0.41 -26.50 12.53
N LEU A 26 1.55 -25.93 12.93
CA LEU A 26 1.71 -24.49 13.06
C LEU A 26 2.12 -23.91 11.71
N TYR A 27 1.35 -22.94 11.21
CA TYR A 27 1.73 -22.18 10.03
C TYR A 27 2.90 -21.27 10.37
N VAL A 28 4.07 -21.58 9.83
CA VAL A 28 5.31 -20.81 10.03
C VAL A 28 5.59 -20.03 8.75
N VAL A 29 6.01 -18.77 8.92
CA VAL A 29 6.51 -17.94 7.83
C VAL A 29 7.93 -17.51 8.19
N ASP A 30 8.91 -18.07 7.48
CA ASP A 30 10.30 -17.65 7.58
C ASP A 30 10.59 -16.66 6.44
N GLN A 31 11.06 -15.47 6.80
CA GLN A 31 11.34 -14.41 5.84
C GLN A 31 12.79 -13.95 5.97
N SER A 32 13.52 -14.02 4.86
CA SER A 32 14.84 -13.41 4.71
C SER A 32 14.79 -12.26 3.70
N ASN A 33 15.58 -11.23 3.96
CA ASN A 33 15.64 -10.05 3.10
C ASN A 33 17.08 -9.54 3.01
N GLU A 34 17.64 -9.50 1.81
CA GLU A 34 18.98 -9.01 1.53
C GLU A 34 18.90 -7.73 0.69
N LEU A 35 19.39 -6.62 1.26
CA LEU A 35 19.41 -5.31 0.62
C LEU A 35 20.84 -4.93 0.25
N THR A 36 21.11 -4.75 -1.03
CA THR A 36 22.36 -4.21 -1.56
C THR A 36 22.13 -2.81 -2.10
N SER A 37 23.00 -1.86 -1.76
CA SER A 37 22.95 -0.52 -2.36
C SER A 37 24.36 0.02 -2.62
N ALA A 38 24.48 0.78 -3.70
CA ALA A 38 25.71 1.48 -4.07
C ALA A 38 25.36 2.86 -4.62
N THR A 39 26.10 3.89 -4.19
CA THR A 39 25.93 5.26 -4.65
C THR A 39 27.28 5.82 -5.07
N VAL A 40 27.32 6.43 -6.25
CA VAL A 40 28.47 7.19 -6.74
C VAL A 40 27.99 8.57 -7.14
N GLY A 41 28.81 9.60 -6.89
CA GLY A 41 28.43 10.95 -7.23
C GLY A 41 29.61 11.90 -7.25
N PHE A 42 29.34 13.11 -7.69
CA PHE A 42 30.30 14.19 -7.73
C PHE A 42 29.66 15.51 -7.29
N GLU A 43 30.52 16.41 -6.85
CA GLU A 43 30.20 17.80 -6.61
C GLU A 43 31.30 18.66 -7.21
N LYS A 44 30.93 19.71 -7.95
CA LYS A 44 31.85 20.65 -8.56
C LYS A 44 31.32 22.07 -8.46
N ARG A 45 32.16 23.00 -7.98
CA ARG A 45 31.89 24.43 -8.08
C ARG A 45 32.51 24.99 -9.35
N ILE A 46 31.72 25.66 -10.18
CA ILE A 46 32.15 26.23 -11.46
C ILE A 46 32.92 27.52 -11.19
N ALA A 47 34.18 27.56 -11.62
CA ALA A 47 35.11 28.65 -11.27
C ALA A 47 34.96 29.90 -12.15
N SER A 48 34.56 29.76 -13.41
CA SER A 48 34.58 30.85 -14.40
C SER A 48 33.51 30.68 -15.48
N GLY A 49 33.23 31.77 -16.21
CA GLY A 49 32.23 31.82 -17.29
C GLY A 49 30.85 32.27 -16.81
N PHE A 50 29.83 32.10 -17.66
CA PHE A 50 28.45 32.52 -17.39
C PHE A 50 27.84 31.88 -16.12
N LEU A 51 28.26 30.65 -15.80
CA LEU A 51 27.84 29.92 -14.59
C LEU A 51 28.86 30.00 -13.45
N ALA A 52 29.70 31.04 -13.40
CA ALA A 52 30.65 31.20 -12.29
C ALA A 52 29.93 31.20 -10.93
N ASN A 53 30.52 30.53 -9.94
CA ASN A 53 29.96 30.27 -8.61
C ASN A 53 28.78 29.29 -8.53
N TRP A 54 28.33 28.73 -9.66
CA TRP A 54 27.33 27.66 -9.62
C TRP A 54 27.91 26.36 -9.09
N LYS A 55 27.08 25.59 -8.38
CA LYS A 55 27.35 24.24 -7.91
C LYS A 55 26.68 23.25 -8.86
N TRP A 56 27.46 22.31 -9.37
CA TRP A 56 27.01 21.17 -10.13
C TRP A 56 27.16 19.91 -9.28
N THR A 57 26.05 19.24 -9.02
CA THR A 57 26.03 17.94 -8.34
C THR A 57 25.39 16.92 -9.24
N GLY A 58 25.91 15.70 -9.21
CA GLY A 58 25.24 14.58 -9.84
C GLY A 58 25.57 13.29 -9.11
N TYR A 59 24.61 12.36 -9.10
CA TYR A 59 24.79 11.06 -8.50
C TYR A 59 24.00 9.98 -9.23
N ALA A 60 24.47 8.75 -9.08
CA ALA A 60 23.81 7.53 -9.51
C ALA A 60 23.74 6.57 -8.31
N GLN A 61 22.59 5.96 -8.11
CA GLN A 61 22.33 4.99 -7.08
C GLN A 61 21.77 3.72 -7.72
N TYR A 62 22.32 2.58 -7.29
CA TYR A 62 21.78 1.26 -7.53
C TYR A 62 21.30 0.68 -6.20
N GLY A 63 20.12 0.07 -6.21
CA GLY A 63 19.56 -0.68 -5.09
C GLY A 63 19.01 -2.00 -5.59
N ALA A 64 19.26 -3.09 -4.87
CA ALA A 64 18.68 -4.39 -5.12
C ALA A 64 18.21 -4.99 -3.81
N ASN A 65 17.01 -5.56 -3.82
CA ASN A 65 16.43 -6.26 -2.67
C ASN A 65 16.01 -7.66 -3.11
N HIS A 66 16.64 -8.67 -2.54
CA HIS A 66 16.26 -10.07 -2.69
C HIS A 66 15.50 -10.52 -1.45
N GLN A 67 14.26 -10.98 -1.64
CA GLN A 67 13.42 -11.48 -0.57
C GLN A 67 13.10 -12.95 -0.84
N ASP A 68 13.30 -13.79 0.17
CA ASP A 68 12.90 -15.20 0.16
C ASP A 68 11.96 -15.43 1.35
N MET A 69 10.75 -15.92 1.06
CA MET A 69 9.72 -16.25 2.03
C MET A 69 9.40 -17.74 1.93
N ASP A 70 9.59 -18.46 3.02
CA ASP A 70 9.21 -19.87 3.15
C ASP A 70 7.96 -19.99 4.02
N PHE A 71 6.94 -20.62 3.45
CA PHE A 71 5.67 -20.89 4.11
C PHE A 71 5.58 -22.39 4.43
N GLN A 72 5.50 -22.72 5.72
CA GLN A 72 5.45 -24.11 6.17
C GLN A 72 4.08 -24.42 6.77
N ASN A 73 3.59 -25.65 6.54
CA ASN A 73 2.28 -26.14 6.99
C ASN A 73 1.10 -25.27 6.52
N GLY A 74 1.18 -24.74 5.29
CA GLY A 74 0.09 -24.00 4.66
C GLY A 74 -1.11 -24.89 4.33
N LEU A 75 -2.33 -24.46 4.62
CA LEU A 75 -3.54 -25.24 4.32
C LEU A 75 -3.92 -25.15 2.84
N ILE A 76 -3.94 -26.30 2.16
CA ILE A 76 -4.37 -26.45 0.78
C ILE A 76 -5.90 -26.43 0.72
N THR A 77 -6.48 -25.28 0.38
CA THR A 77 -7.94 -25.05 0.40
C THR A 77 -8.72 -25.97 -0.54
N SER A 78 -8.17 -26.27 -1.73
CA SER A 78 -8.75 -27.20 -2.71
C SER A 78 -8.92 -28.62 -2.12
N ARG A 79 -7.89 -29.11 -1.43
CA ARG A 79 -7.88 -30.42 -0.76
C ARG A 79 -8.79 -30.46 0.47
N LEU A 80 -8.93 -29.34 1.19
CA LEU A 80 -9.89 -29.26 2.29
C LEU A 80 -11.31 -29.56 1.82
N TYR A 81 -11.77 -28.93 0.75
CA TYR A 81 -13.13 -29.19 0.24
C TYR A 81 -13.29 -30.62 -0.30
N LEU A 82 -12.26 -31.18 -0.93
CA LEU A 82 -12.23 -32.59 -1.34
C LEU A 82 -12.35 -33.55 -0.14
N ALA A 83 -11.62 -33.28 0.94
CA ALA A 83 -11.62 -34.08 2.16
C ALA A 83 -12.92 -33.95 2.97
N LEU A 84 -13.59 -32.80 2.91
CA LEU A 84 -14.87 -32.54 3.56
C LEU A 84 -16.06 -33.20 2.85
N ASP A 85 -16.00 -33.39 1.53
CA ASP A 85 -17.02 -34.11 0.75
C ASP A 85 -16.84 -35.64 0.89
N ALA A 86 -16.86 -36.13 2.13
CA ALA A 86 -16.76 -37.54 2.46
C ALA A 86 -18.13 -38.24 2.38
N VAL A 87 -18.14 -39.45 1.81
CA VAL A 87 -19.30 -40.35 1.74
C VAL A 87 -18.92 -41.74 2.23
N THR A 88 -19.92 -42.58 2.50
CA THR A 88 -19.68 -43.98 2.84
C THR A 88 -19.33 -44.78 1.59
N SER A 89 -18.17 -45.44 1.59
CA SER A 89 -17.75 -46.34 0.53
C SER A 89 -18.73 -47.51 0.39
N PRO A 90 -19.31 -47.76 -0.80
CA PRO A 90 -20.25 -48.88 -1.01
C PRO A 90 -19.62 -50.26 -0.78
N GLY A 91 -18.30 -50.39 -0.95
CA GLY A 91 -17.60 -51.68 -0.82
C GLY A 91 -17.04 -51.97 0.56
N THR A 92 -16.67 -50.94 1.33
CA THR A 92 -15.98 -51.11 2.62
C THR A 92 -16.77 -50.58 3.82
N GLY A 93 -17.82 -49.79 3.60
CA GLY A 93 -18.58 -49.13 4.66
C GLY A 93 -17.81 -48.02 5.41
N GLN A 94 -16.57 -47.73 4.99
CA GLN A 94 -15.73 -46.70 5.60
C GLN A 94 -15.91 -45.34 4.92
N PRO A 95 -15.63 -44.22 5.61
CA PRO A 95 -15.59 -42.90 4.99
C PRO A 95 -14.55 -42.85 3.85
N VAL A 96 -14.93 -42.30 2.71
CA VAL A 96 -14.07 -42.06 1.54
C VAL A 96 -14.42 -40.73 0.91
N CYS A 97 -13.45 -40.02 0.32
CA CYS A 97 -13.76 -38.80 -0.43
C CYS A 97 -14.65 -39.17 -1.62
N ARG A 98 -15.76 -38.46 -1.82
CA ARG A 98 -16.67 -38.75 -2.95
C ARG A 98 -15.99 -38.61 -4.30
N ALA A 99 -15.09 -37.63 -4.44
CA ALA A 99 -14.29 -37.43 -5.64
C ALA A 99 -13.45 -38.67 -6.01
N ALA A 100 -12.91 -39.38 -5.01
CA ALA A 100 -12.15 -40.61 -5.21
C ALA A 100 -13.00 -41.77 -5.75
N LEU A 101 -14.31 -41.79 -5.47
CA LEU A 101 -15.24 -42.77 -6.05
C LEU A 101 -15.59 -42.46 -7.51
N LEU A 102 -15.62 -41.16 -7.87
CA LEU A 102 -15.98 -40.71 -9.20
C LEU A 102 -14.81 -40.81 -10.18
N ASN A 103 -13.61 -40.42 -9.73
CA ASN A 103 -12.39 -40.52 -10.54
C ASN A 103 -11.20 -40.96 -9.65
N PRO A 104 -11.06 -42.28 -9.40
CA PRO A 104 -9.97 -42.82 -8.60
C PRO A 104 -8.58 -42.49 -9.16
N ALA A 105 -8.45 -42.36 -10.49
CA ALA A 105 -7.18 -42.04 -11.14
C ALA A 105 -6.66 -40.64 -10.79
N GLN A 106 -7.57 -39.71 -10.45
CA GLN A 106 -7.24 -38.31 -10.16
C GLN A 106 -7.30 -37.96 -8.66
N PHE A 107 -8.17 -38.64 -7.90
CA PHE A 107 -8.45 -38.33 -6.50
C PHE A 107 -8.23 -39.50 -5.54
N GLY A 108 -7.60 -40.60 -5.99
CA GLY A 108 -7.37 -41.79 -5.17
C GLY A 108 -6.49 -41.55 -3.93
N ASP A 109 -5.74 -40.45 -3.90
CA ASP A 109 -4.93 -40.01 -2.77
C ASP A 109 -5.69 -39.10 -1.78
N CYS A 110 -6.97 -38.79 -2.05
CA CYS A 110 -7.78 -37.98 -1.15
C CYS A 110 -8.06 -38.69 0.16
N VAL A 111 -7.79 -37.99 1.27
CA VAL A 111 -8.04 -38.50 2.62
C VAL A 111 -9.20 -37.72 3.26
N PRO A 112 -10.30 -38.39 3.65
CA PRO A 112 -11.39 -37.76 4.39
C PRO A 112 -10.90 -37.11 5.68
N VAL A 113 -11.46 -35.95 6.02
CA VAL A 113 -11.14 -35.26 7.28
C VAL A 113 -12.36 -35.13 8.17
N ASN A 114 -12.19 -35.42 9.47
CA ASN A 114 -13.17 -35.12 10.49
C ASN A 114 -12.75 -33.83 11.22
N LEU A 115 -13.61 -32.81 11.20
CA LEU A 115 -13.39 -31.54 11.91
C LEU A 115 -14.22 -31.40 13.19
N PHE A 116 -15.14 -32.34 13.46
CA PHE A 116 -16.11 -32.20 14.55
C PHE A 116 -15.57 -32.60 15.93
N GLY A 117 -14.40 -33.25 16.00
CA GLY A 117 -13.76 -33.69 17.25
C GLY A 117 -12.53 -32.85 17.64
N GLY A 118 -12.36 -31.66 17.07
CA GLY A 118 -11.17 -30.83 17.31
C GLY A 118 -9.91 -31.40 16.64
N VAL A 119 -8.76 -30.87 17.03
CA VAL A 119 -7.46 -31.21 16.44
C VAL A 119 -7.11 -32.70 16.52
N ASP A 120 -7.56 -33.37 17.58
CA ASP A 120 -7.32 -34.81 17.82
C ASP A 120 -8.11 -35.71 16.86
N SER A 121 -9.14 -35.17 16.22
CA SER A 121 -9.94 -35.90 15.21
C SER A 121 -9.35 -35.88 13.80
N VAL A 122 -8.29 -35.08 13.58
CA VAL A 122 -7.59 -35.00 12.30
C VAL A 122 -6.47 -36.06 12.28
N SER A 123 -6.65 -37.10 11.46
CA SER A 123 -5.62 -38.14 11.31
C SER A 123 -4.33 -37.58 10.68
N ALA A 124 -3.18 -38.23 10.94
CA ALA A 124 -1.91 -37.85 10.33
C ALA A 124 -1.95 -37.91 8.78
N SER A 125 -2.68 -38.87 8.21
CA SER A 125 -2.88 -38.95 6.76
C SER A 125 -3.75 -37.81 6.23
N ALA A 126 -4.78 -37.38 6.99
CA ALA A 126 -5.61 -36.23 6.60
C ALA A 126 -4.80 -34.93 6.69
N ARG A 127 -3.99 -34.75 7.75
CA ARG A 127 -3.04 -33.65 7.83
C ARG A 127 -2.13 -33.57 6.61
N ASN A 128 -1.38 -34.64 6.33
CA ASN A 128 -0.38 -34.66 5.26
C ASN A 128 -1.00 -34.44 3.87
N TYR A 129 -2.28 -34.81 3.72
CA TYR A 129 -3.07 -34.49 2.54
C TYR A 129 -3.43 -33.00 2.50
N LEU A 130 -3.86 -32.42 3.61
CA LEU A 130 -4.40 -31.06 3.69
C LEU A 130 -3.35 -29.95 3.72
N VAL A 131 -2.12 -30.23 4.15
CA VAL A 131 -1.09 -29.20 4.28
C VAL A 131 0.03 -29.35 3.26
N ASP A 132 0.62 -28.22 2.89
CA ASP A 132 1.89 -28.18 2.19
C ASP A 132 3.04 -28.06 3.19
N GLU A 133 4.13 -28.76 2.90
CA GLU A 133 5.30 -28.81 3.78
C GLU A 133 6.13 -27.54 3.63
N HIS A 134 6.39 -27.11 2.39
CA HIS A 134 7.12 -25.89 2.07
C HIS A 134 6.54 -25.24 0.81
N THR A 135 6.33 -23.93 0.85
CA THR A 135 6.10 -23.11 -0.34
C THR A 135 7.03 -21.92 -0.29
N HIS A 136 7.89 -21.77 -1.29
CA HIS A 136 8.83 -20.66 -1.35
C HIS A 136 8.33 -19.57 -2.29
N VAL A 137 8.26 -18.33 -1.83
CA VAL A 137 7.99 -17.14 -2.63
C VAL A 137 9.25 -16.29 -2.67
N LYS A 138 9.80 -16.08 -3.86
CA LYS A 138 11.00 -15.26 -4.07
C LYS A 138 10.65 -13.98 -4.81
N SER A 139 11.23 -12.88 -4.37
CA SER A 139 11.01 -11.55 -4.95
C SER A 139 12.34 -10.82 -5.12
N ASP A 140 12.65 -10.47 -6.36
CA ASP A 140 13.75 -9.60 -6.75
C ASP A 140 13.21 -8.21 -7.08
N TYR A 141 13.75 -7.18 -6.45
CA TYR A 141 13.45 -5.80 -6.78
C TYR A 141 14.74 -5.03 -7.03
N HIS A 142 14.87 -4.43 -8.22
CA HIS A 142 16.01 -3.61 -8.61
C HIS A 142 15.57 -2.17 -8.88
N GLN A 143 16.37 -1.21 -8.42
CA GLN A 143 16.17 0.20 -8.68
C GLN A 143 17.47 0.85 -9.14
N VAL A 144 17.40 1.62 -10.22
CA VAL A 144 18.46 2.53 -10.65
C VAL A 144 17.92 3.95 -10.62
N PHE A 145 18.62 4.85 -9.94
CA PHE A 145 18.28 6.26 -9.88
C PHE A 145 19.49 7.11 -10.26
N THR A 146 19.29 8.12 -11.09
CA THR A 146 20.33 9.10 -11.44
C THR A 146 19.75 10.50 -11.41
N GLU A 147 20.49 11.46 -10.87
CA GLU A 147 20.10 12.86 -10.87
C GLU A 147 21.31 13.77 -11.08
N THR A 148 21.07 14.88 -11.77
CA THR A 148 22.03 15.98 -11.93
C THR A 148 21.33 17.31 -11.67
N VAL A 149 21.99 18.19 -10.93
CA VAL A 149 21.48 19.51 -10.55
C VAL A 149 22.57 20.56 -10.72
N LEU A 150 22.20 21.66 -11.37
CA LEU A 150 22.97 22.90 -11.42
C LEU A 150 22.25 23.94 -10.58
N SER A 151 22.94 24.57 -9.64
CA SER A 151 22.35 25.61 -8.79
C SER A 151 23.30 26.78 -8.54
N GLY A 152 22.78 27.98 -8.49
CA GLY A 152 23.58 29.18 -8.29
C GLY A 152 22.80 30.48 -8.35
N PRO A 153 23.46 31.62 -8.13
CA PRO A 153 22.88 32.94 -8.38
C PRO A 153 22.73 33.16 -9.90
N PHE A 154 21.61 33.74 -10.33
CA PHE A 154 21.38 34.08 -11.74
C PHE A 154 21.12 35.57 -11.97
N HIS A 155 20.83 36.32 -10.92
CA HIS A 155 20.63 37.77 -10.97
C HIS A 155 20.99 38.39 -9.61
N PRO A 156 21.58 39.60 -9.54
CA PRO A 156 21.88 40.30 -8.27
C PRO A 156 20.64 40.73 -7.45
N GLY A 157 19.44 40.29 -7.86
CA GLY A 157 18.16 40.64 -7.26
C GLY A 157 17.81 42.13 -7.35
N ILE A 158 17.01 42.58 -6.37
CA ILE A 158 16.52 43.96 -6.22
C ILE A 158 16.98 44.60 -4.89
N GLY A 159 18.18 44.23 -4.44
CA GLY A 159 18.83 44.79 -3.24
C GLY A 159 18.61 44.00 -1.94
N ALA A 160 17.84 42.91 -1.96
CA ALA A 160 17.61 42.04 -0.80
C ALA A 160 18.51 40.78 -0.79
N GLY A 161 19.31 40.57 -1.84
CA GLY A 161 20.19 39.43 -2.04
C GLY A 161 20.11 38.93 -3.48
N ASP A 162 21.00 38.02 -3.86
CA ASP A 162 20.98 37.40 -5.18
C ASP A 162 19.72 36.56 -5.37
N PHE A 163 19.11 36.65 -6.54
CA PHE A 163 18.13 35.66 -6.98
C PHE A 163 18.86 34.38 -7.35
N ARG A 164 18.38 33.26 -6.81
CA ARG A 164 18.99 31.95 -6.98
C ARG A 164 18.07 31.03 -7.75
N MET A 165 18.67 30.16 -8.53
CA MET A 165 17.98 29.17 -9.33
C MET A 165 18.66 27.81 -9.18
N ALA A 166 17.86 26.75 -9.26
CA ALA A 166 18.33 25.40 -9.46
C ALA A 166 17.60 24.79 -10.66
N VAL A 167 18.32 24.04 -11.50
CA VAL A 167 17.76 23.23 -12.58
C VAL A 167 18.31 21.83 -12.47
N GLY A 168 17.46 20.83 -12.68
CA GLY A 168 17.89 19.46 -12.60
C GLY A 168 17.07 18.52 -13.47
N ALA A 169 17.63 17.34 -13.66
CA ALA A 169 16.98 16.24 -14.34
C ALA A 169 17.27 14.95 -13.59
N SER A 170 16.27 14.08 -13.51
CA SER A 170 16.37 12.77 -12.88
C SER A 170 15.83 11.67 -13.79
N TYR A 171 16.35 10.47 -13.58
CA TYR A 171 15.86 9.24 -14.17
C TYR A 171 15.80 8.17 -13.10
N ARG A 172 14.68 7.46 -13.02
CA ARG A 172 14.52 6.28 -12.19
C ARG A 172 13.99 5.12 -13.01
N ARG A 173 14.49 3.92 -12.75
CA ARG A 173 13.89 2.68 -13.23
C ARG A 173 13.76 1.71 -12.06
N ASP A 174 12.60 1.08 -12.01
CA ASP A 174 12.21 0.09 -11.03
C ASP A 174 11.82 -1.19 -11.78
N ASP A 175 12.37 -2.32 -11.38
CA ASP A 175 12.09 -3.64 -11.94
C ASP A 175 11.74 -4.59 -10.78
N LEU A 176 10.65 -5.34 -10.91
CA LEU A 176 10.18 -6.35 -9.97
C LEU A 176 10.00 -7.67 -10.69
N ARG A 177 10.57 -8.71 -10.12
CA ARG A 177 10.36 -10.09 -10.53
C ARG A 177 9.98 -10.91 -9.31
N GLN A 178 8.86 -11.61 -9.36
CA GLN A 178 8.42 -12.50 -8.30
C GLN A 178 8.01 -13.86 -8.88
N TRP A 179 8.38 -14.94 -8.20
CA TRP A 179 8.01 -16.30 -8.58
C TRP A 179 7.84 -17.19 -7.36
N LYS A 180 7.18 -18.33 -7.55
CA LYS A 180 7.08 -19.38 -6.54
C LYS A 180 7.98 -20.54 -6.94
N SER A 181 8.74 -21.06 -5.98
CA SER A 181 9.42 -22.34 -6.12
C SER A 181 8.76 -23.34 -5.16
N ASP A 182 8.71 -24.61 -5.59
CA ASP A 182 8.14 -25.70 -4.80
C ASP A 182 6.62 -25.57 -4.54
N LEU A 183 5.84 -25.57 -5.62
CA LEU A 183 4.41 -25.83 -5.50
C LEU A 183 4.24 -27.34 -5.47
N ARG A 184 3.61 -27.90 -4.42
CA ARG A 184 3.04 -29.26 -4.53
C ARG A 184 2.19 -29.30 -5.80
N ASP A 185 2.45 -30.31 -6.65
CA ASP A 185 1.87 -30.49 -7.98
C ASP A 185 0.35 -30.71 -7.87
N GLU A 186 -0.38 -29.61 -7.64
CA GLU A 186 -1.84 -29.60 -7.63
C GLU A 186 -2.38 -29.54 -9.06
N PHE A 187 -1.57 -29.14 -10.04
CA PHE A 187 -2.00 -29.06 -11.43
C PHE A 187 -1.80 -30.40 -12.13
N VAL A 188 -2.91 -30.98 -12.61
CA VAL A 188 -2.85 -32.17 -13.45
C VAL A 188 -2.93 -31.72 -14.90
N PHE A 189 -1.90 -32.05 -15.69
CA PHE A 189 -1.92 -31.89 -17.13
C PHE A 189 -2.68 -33.06 -17.76
N VAL A 190 -3.71 -32.76 -18.54
CA VAL A 190 -4.41 -33.75 -19.37
C VAL A 190 -4.11 -33.40 -20.82
N ASN A 191 -3.48 -34.32 -21.56
CA ASN A 191 -3.13 -34.14 -22.97
C ASN A 191 -2.38 -32.82 -23.29
N GLY A 192 -1.41 -32.45 -22.44
CA GLY A 192 -0.59 -31.24 -22.65
C GLY A 192 -1.31 -29.91 -22.37
N THR A 193 -2.54 -29.95 -21.88
CA THR A 193 -3.29 -28.76 -21.45
C THR A 193 -3.38 -28.75 -19.92
N SER A 194 -3.02 -27.63 -19.28
CA SER A 194 -3.24 -27.46 -17.84
C SER A 194 -4.75 -27.44 -17.57
N THR A 195 -5.26 -28.44 -16.85
CA THR A 195 -6.70 -28.52 -16.51
C THR A 195 -7.04 -27.86 -15.17
N GLY A 196 -6.10 -27.11 -14.61
CA GLY A 196 -6.22 -26.57 -13.26
C GLY A 196 -5.98 -27.64 -12.18
N LEU A 197 -6.11 -27.18 -10.93
CA LEU A 197 -5.95 -27.90 -9.66
C LEU A 197 -6.70 -29.25 -9.65
N ARG A 198 -6.08 -30.33 -10.11
CA ARG A 198 -6.70 -31.65 -10.29
C ARG A 198 -8.06 -31.60 -10.97
N GLY A 199 -8.22 -30.76 -11.99
CA GLY A 199 -9.46 -30.70 -12.78
C GLY A 199 -10.69 -30.19 -12.02
N LEU A 200 -10.53 -29.45 -10.91
CA LEU A 200 -11.61 -28.74 -10.22
C LEU A 200 -12.12 -27.56 -11.07
N LEU A 201 -12.67 -27.86 -12.24
CA LEU A 201 -13.36 -26.95 -13.13
C LEU A 201 -14.87 -27.05 -12.88
N ASN A 202 -15.57 -25.96 -13.19
CA ASN A 202 -17.01 -25.79 -13.03
C ASN A 202 -17.82 -26.96 -13.64
N GLU A 203 -18.84 -27.44 -12.92
CA GLU A 203 -19.84 -28.46 -13.31
C GLU A 203 -20.56 -28.14 -14.65
N THR A 204 -20.49 -26.89 -15.13
CA THR A 204 -21.11 -26.43 -16.39
C THR A 204 -20.14 -26.21 -17.57
N GLN A 205 -18.84 -26.49 -17.42
CA GLN A 205 -17.91 -26.50 -18.56
C GLN A 205 -18.01 -27.84 -19.32
N PRO A 206 -18.01 -27.89 -20.66
CA PRO A 206 -17.92 -29.14 -21.40
C PRO A 206 -16.60 -29.87 -21.05
N GLY A 207 -16.71 -30.99 -20.32
CA GLY A 207 -15.56 -31.73 -19.76
C GLY A 207 -15.27 -31.50 -18.27
N GLY A 208 -16.02 -30.64 -17.59
CA GLY A 208 -15.82 -30.22 -16.19
C GLY A 208 -16.56 -31.05 -15.13
N TYR A 209 -16.41 -32.39 -15.15
CA TYR A 209 -16.96 -33.23 -14.09
C TYR A 209 -15.86 -33.87 -13.24
N THR A 210 -15.44 -33.18 -12.18
CA THR A 210 -14.75 -33.84 -11.05
C THR A 210 -15.70 -34.15 -9.90
N GLY A 211 -16.94 -33.65 -9.99
CA GLY A 211 -18.04 -34.02 -9.11
C GLY A 211 -17.73 -33.75 -7.65
N VAL A 212 -17.15 -32.58 -7.32
CA VAL A 212 -16.88 -32.13 -5.94
C VAL A 212 -17.93 -31.10 -5.53
N ARG A 213 -18.56 -31.28 -4.37
CA ARG A 213 -19.63 -30.39 -3.88
C ARG A 213 -19.07 -29.30 -2.97
N GLY A 214 -19.72 -28.14 -2.98
CA GLY A 214 -19.56 -27.14 -1.92
C GLY A 214 -18.27 -26.30 -1.96
N ILE A 215 -17.51 -26.33 -3.06
CA ILE A 215 -16.40 -25.38 -3.28
C ILE A 215 -17.01 -24.00 -3.56
N PRO A 216 -16.80 -22.97 -2.70
CA PRO A 216 -17.23 -21.62 -3.00
C PRO A 216 -16.61 -21.14 -4.32
N THR A 217 -17.35 -20.41 -5.14
CA THR A 217 -16.91 -20.02 -6.49
C THR A 217 -15.57 -19.27 -6.51
N GLY A 218 -15.20 -18.61 -5.42
CA GLY A 218 -13.96 -17.86 -5.25
C GLY A 218 -12.73 -18.68 -4.87
N PHE A 219 -12.91 -19.95 -4.53
CA PHE A 219 -11.81 -20.91 -4.37
C PHE A 219 -11.74 -21.89 -5.56
N GLN A 220 -12.60 -21.74 -6.56
CA GLN A 220 -12.53 -22.53 -7.80
C GLN A 220 -11.34 -22.06 -8.63
N GLY A 221 -10.33 -22.92 -8.81
CA GLY A 221 -9.14 -22.62 -9.61
C GLY A 221 -8.04 -21.83 -8.89
N ASN A 222 -8.12 -21.63 -7.57
CA ASN A 222 -7.08 -20.97 -6.78
C ASN A 222 -6.79 -21.75 -5.48
N ASN A 223 -5.56 -22.23 -5.32
CA ASN A 223 -5.09 -22.97 -4.14
C ASN A 223 -4.09 -22.17 -3.29
N SER A 224 -4.00 -20.84 -3.45
CA SER A 224 -2.87 -20.07 -2.92
C SER A 224 -2.71 -20.25 -1.40
N LEU A 225 -1.70 -21.04 -1.06
CA LEU A 225 -1.17 -21.34 0.27
C LEU A 225 -0.51 -20.13 0.94
N ALA A 226 -0.13 -19.15 0.13
CA ALA A 226 0.54 -17.94 0.54
C ALA A 226 -0.23 -16.76 -0.07
N ASN A 227 -1.02 -16.04 0.74
CA ASN A 227 -1.62 -14.77 0.34
C ASN A 227 -0.58 -13.66 0.45
N VAL A 228 0.48 -13.74 -0.35
CA VAL A 228 1.49 -12.69 -0.47
C VAL A 228 1.08 -11.77 -1.62
N LEU A 229 1.34 -10.47 -1.47
CA LEU A 229 1.17 -9.51 -2.57
C LEU A 229 1.85 -10.05 -3.83
N PHE A 230 1.20 -9.90 -4.99
CA PHE A 230 1.66 -10.35 -6.31
C PHE A 230 1.57 -11.86 -6.61
N THR A 231 1.22 -12.71 -5.63
CA THR A 231 1.31 -14.17 -5.80
C THR A 231 0.04 -14.88 -6.28
N GLY A 232 -1.11 -14.19 -6.36
CA GLY A 232 -2.37 -14.81 -6.77
C GLY A 232 -2.47 -15.15 -8.26
N SER A 233 -1.63 -14.53 -9.11
CA SER A 233 -1.46 -14.89 -10.53
C SER A 233 -0.36 -15.93 -10.77
N ILE A 234 0.52 -16.15 -9.78
CA ILE A 234 1.60 -17.14 -9.86
C ILE A 234 1.03 -18.49 -9.44
N GLN A 235 0.42 -19.17 -10.42
CA GLN A 235 -0.31 -20.41 -10.23
C GLN A 235 0.53 -21.65 -10.59
N THR A 236 1.64 -21.49 -11.31
CA THR A 236 2.54 -22.58 -11.69
C THR A 236 4.01 -22.21 -11.43
N PRO A 237 4.92 -23.17 -11.30
CA PRO A 237 6.36 -22.89 -11.18
C PRO A 237 6.93 -22.08 -12.36
N ASP A 238 6.30 -22.17 -13.54
CA ASP A 238 6.72 -21.45 -14.75
C ASP A 238 6.11 -20.04 -14.87
N THR A 239 5.10 -19.72 -14.05
CA THR A 239 4.52 -18.37 -14.03
C THR A 239 5.37 -17.44 -13.16
N VAL A 240 5.90 -16.38 -13.76
CA VAL A 240 6.67 -15.34 -13.09
C VAL A 240 5.91 -14.03 -13.23
N LEU A 241 5.70 -13.30 -12.14
CA LEU A 241 5.28 -11.91 -12.24
C LEU A 241 6.52 -11.07 -12.55
N ASP A 242 6.53 -10.42 -13.71
CA ASP A 242 7.58 -9.50 -14.13
C ASP A 242 6.94 -8.15 -14.47
N GLY A 243 7.45 -7.08 -13.89
CA GLY A 243 6.97 -5.72 -14.11
C GLY A 243 8.08 -4.71 -13.94
N SER A 244 8.18 -3.77 -14.88
CA SER A 244 9.11 -2.66 -14.79
C SER A 244 8.46 -1.33 -15.13
N PHE A 245 9.03 -0.26 -14.58
CA PHE A 245 8.65 1.10 -14.96
C PHE A 245 9.79 2.07 -14.81
N SER A 246 9.73 3.15 -15.59
CA SER A 246 10.71 4.21 -15.51
C SER A 246 10.06 5.58 -15.47
N VAL A 247 10.76 6.51 -14.83
CA VAL A 247 10.40 7.90 -14.63
C VAL A 247 11.53 8.77 -15.16
N LYS A 248 11.20 9.77 -15.97
CA LYS A 248 12.11 10.84 -16.37
C LYS A 248 11.53 12.15 -15.88
N GLU A 249 12.31 12.94 -15.17
CA GLU A 249 11.87 14.22 -14.64
C GLU A 249 12.85 15.33 -15.00
N ALA A 250 12.31 16.52 -15.19
CA ALA A 250 13.06 17.77 -15.27
C ALA A 250 12.41 18.78 -14.35
N PHE A 251 13.21 19.59 -13.65
CA PHE A 251 12.70 20.59 -12.74
C PHE A 251 13.52 21.89 -12.78
N THR A 252 12.86 22.95 -12.34
CA THR A 252 13.46 24.25 -12.09
C THR A 252 12.90 24.82 -10.80
N GLU A 253 13.75 25.45 -10.00
CA GLU A 253 13.41 26.11 -8.75
C GLU A 253 14.06 27.48 -8.70
N PHE A 254 13.38 28.45 -8.09
CA PHE A 254 13.84 29.82 -7.92
C PHE A 254 13.59 30.25 -6.48
N ASN A 255 14.56 30.94 -5.89
CA ASN A 255 14.44 31.64 -4.62
C ASN A 255 14.77 33.11 -4.84
N LEU A 256 13.80 33.98 -4.57
CA LEU A 256 13.83 35.40 -4.91
C LEU A 256 13.64 36.23 -3.63
N PRO A 257 14.72 36.68 -2.97
CA PRO A 257 14.62 37.67 -1.90
C PRO A 257 14.20 39.03 -2.47
N LEU A 258 13.01 39.49 -2.14
CA LEU A 258 12.39 40.69 -2.72
C LEU A 258 12.66 41.96 -1.88
N LEU A 259 12.50 41.88 -0.56
CA LEU A 259 12.75 43.00 0.35
C LEU A 259 13.58 42.54 1.53
N LYS A 260 14.43 43.43 2.02
CA LYS A 260 15.23 43.23 3.21
C LYS A 260 15.36 44.55 3.96
N ASP A 261 15.24 44.50 5.28
CA ASP A 261 15.48 45.62 6.20
C ASP A 261 14.65 46.88 5.88
N ARG A 262 13.37 46.70 5.49
CA ARG A 262 12.40 47.78 5.27
C ARG A 262 11.35 47.83 6.39
N PRO A 263 10.71 48.98 6.63
CA PRO A 263 9.59 49.06 7.56
C PRO A 263 8.51 48.02 7.23
N PHE A 264 8.11 47.22 8.22
CA PHE A 264 7.18 46.09 8.08
C PHE A 264 7.62 44.97 7.11
N ALA A 265 8.88 44.96 6.66
CA ALA A 265 9.44 43.91 5.81
C ALA A 265 10.93 43.73 6.14
N ARG A 266 11.18 43.07 7.27
CA ARG A 266 12.54 42.65 7.65
C ARG A 266 13.11 41.69 6.60
N LEU A 267 12.29 40.78 6.11
CA LEU A 267 12.57 39.95 4.93
C LEU A 267 11.26 39.62 4.22
N LEU A 268 11.23 39.78 2.90
CA LEU A 268 10.19 39.24 2.03
C LEU A 268 10.87 38.42 0.94
N GLU A 269 10.55 37.14 0.86
CA GLU A 269 11.09 36.23 -0.15
C GLU A 269 9.99 35.37 -0.77
N THR A 270 10.22 34.95 -2.00
CA THR A 270 9.32 34.05 -2.71
C THR A 270 10.09 32.91 -3.35
N ASP A 271 9.48 31.73 -3.34
CA ASP A 271 10.02 30.52 -3.94
C ASP A 271 9.08 30.02 -5.03
N LEU A 272 9.64 29.73 -6.21
CA LEU A 272 8.92 29.16 -7.35
C LEU A 272 9.53 27.81 -7.67
N ALA A 273 8.71 26.80 -7.91
CA ALA A 273 9.19 25.52 -8.42
C ALA A 273 8.25 25.00 -9.51
N TYR A 274 8.84 24.35 -10.51
CA TYR A 274 8.12 23.63 -11.55
C TYR A 274 8.86 22.33 -11.86
N ARG A 275 8.12 21.23 -11.97
CA ARG A 275 8.64 19.91 -12.35
C ARG A 275 7.72 19.27 -13.38
N TYR A 276 8.32 18.67 -14.39
CA TYR A 276 7.66 17.87 -15.40
C TYR A 276 8.19 16.44 -15.33
N ALA A 277 7.30 15.46 -15.22
CA ALA A 277 7.65 14.06 -15.07
C ALA A 277 6.90 13.20 -16.09
N THR A 278 7.56 12.19 -16.65
CA THR A 278 6.97 11.21 -17.56
C THR A 278 7.18 9.81 -17.00
N TYR A 279 6.09 9.05 -16.93
CA TYR A 279 6.04 7.72 -16.36
C TYR A 279 5.70 6.72 -17.46
N THR A 280 6.48 5.64 -17.55
CA THR A 280 6.19 4.55 -18.50
C THR A 280 4.86 3.89 -18.14
N GLY A 281 3.87 3.97 -19.03
CA GLY A 281 2.53 3.41 -18.85
C GLY A 281 1.49 4.32 -18.17
N SER A 282 1.91 5.37 -17.45
CA SER A 282 1.02 6.28 -16.71
C SER A 282 0.95 7.71 -17.30
N GLY A 283 1.72 7.99 -18.35
CA GLY A 283 1.72 9.28 -19.04
C GLY A 283 2.58 10.36 -18.39
N ALA A 284 2.31 11.62 -18.74
CA ALA A 284 3.05 12.79 -18.29
C ALA A 284 2.26 13.61 -17.26
N VAL A 285 2.95 14.21 -16.30
CA VAL A 285 2.36 15.05 -15.26
C VAL A 285 3.30 16.21 -14.90
N SER A 286 2.73 17.30 -14.38
CA SER A 286 3.50 18.44 -13.89
C SER A 286 3.06 18.83 -12.49
N SER A 287 4.04 19.17 -11.66
CA SER A 287 3.85 19.75 -10.33
C SER A 287 4.47 21.13 -10.27
N TRP A 288 3.93 21.99 -9.43
CA TRP A 288 4.46 23.35 -9.26
C TRP A 288 4.19 23.87 -7.85
N LYS A 289 4.98 24.84 -7.42
CA LYS A 289 4.86 25.48 -6.11
C LYS A 289 5.11 26.98 -6.23
N TYR A 290 4.30 27.74 -5.52
CA TYR A 290 4.48 29.16 -5.23
C TYR A 290 4.47 29.37 -3.72
N GLY A 291 5.58 29.84 -3.16
CA GLY A 291 5.73 30.14 -1.75
C GLY A 291 6.03 31.62 -1.52
N VAL A 292 5.53 32.17 -0.42
CA VAL A 292 5.89 33.50 0.08
C VAL A 292 6.21 33.40 1.57
N SER A 293 7.37 33.94 1.96
CA SER A 293 7.71 34.15 3.37
C SER A 293 7.91 35.63 3.63
N TRP A 294 7.18 36.16 4.61
CA TRP A 294 7.21 37.55 4.98
C TRP A 294 7.51 37.69 6.47
N GLN A 295 8.76 37.98 6.79
CA GLN A 295 9.17 38.42 8.11
C GLN A 295 8.84 39.91 8.26
N VAL A 296 7.71 40.19 8.90
CA VAL A 296 7.16 41.55 9.03
C VAL A 296 8.05 42.39 9.95
N TRP A 297 8.45 41.80 11.07
CA TRP A 297 9.48 42.30 11.99
C TRP A 297 10.22 41.09 12.58
N ASP A 298 11.27 41.33 13.36
CA ASP A 298 12.16 40.25 13.80
C ASP A 298 11.43 39.11 14.52
N ALA A 299 10.40 39.43 15.32
CA ALA A 299 9.62 38.47 16.10
C ALA A 299 8.42 37.84 15.39
N PHE A 300 8.04 38.27 14.17
CA PHE A 300 6.82 37.78 13.52
C PHE A 300 7.01 37.52 12.03
N ARG A 301 6.60 36.32 11.61
CA ARG A 301 6.68 35.86 10.23
C ARG A 301 5.35 35.28 9.78
N LEU A 302 4.93 35.68 8.59
CA LEU A 302 3.84 35.08 7.85
C LEU A 302 4.41 34.20 6.74
N ARG A 303 3.74 33.09 6.43
CA ARG A 303 4.07 32.22 5.32
C ARG A 303 2.81 31.78 4.58
N GLY A 304 2.90 31.71 3.27
CA GLY A 304 1.85 31.20 2.41
C GLY A 304 2.45 30.28 1.36
N THR A 305 1.75 29.20 1.01
CA THR A 305 2.15 28.34 -0.10
C THR A 305 0.93 27.86 -0.84
N LYS A 306 1.05 27.81 -2.17
CA LYS A 306 0.11 27.14 -3.05
C LYS A 306 0.90 26.20 -3.94
N SER A 307 0.49 24.94 -4.02
CA SER A 307 1.14 23.94 -4.87
C SER A 307 0.15 23.04 -5.57
N ARG A 308 0.62 22.47 -6.68
CA ARG A 308 0.09 21.24 -7.24
C ARG A 308 1.11 20.14 -7.02
N ASP A 309 0.75 19.18 -6.20
CA ASP A 309 1.57 18.03 -5.83
C ASP A 309 1.10 16.81 -6.63
N VAL A 310 2.01 15.86 -6.85
CA VAL A 310 1.72 14.67 -7.65
C VAL A 310 2.21 13.41 -6.95
N ARG A 311 1.44 12.33 -7.04
CA ARG A 311 1.86 11.00 -6.59
C ARG A 311 1.65 10.01 -7.73
N ALA A 312 2.72 9.35 -8.16
CA ALA A 312 2.60 8.24 -9.09
C ALA A 312 2.21 6.95 -8.35
N ALA A 313 1.59 6.04 -9.09
CA ALA A 313 1.27 4.72 -8.58
C ALA A 313 2.54 3.97 -8.16
N ASN A 314 2.49 3.35 -6.99
CA ASN A 314 3.54 2.44 -6.53
C ASN A 314 3.45 1.09 -7.27
N ILE A 315 4.42 0.22 -7.04
CA ILE A 315 4.54 -1.05 -7.77
C ILE A 315 3.36 -2.00 -7.52
N ARG A 316 2.79 -1.97 -6.31
CA ARG A 316 1.56 -2.70 -5.98
C ARG A 316 0.39 -2.16 -6.78
N GLU A 317 0.15 -0.86 -6.76
CA GLU A 317 -0.96 -0.24 -7.47
C GLU A 317 -0.92 -0.52 -8.98
N ARG A 318 0.27 -0.74 -9.55
CA ARG A 318 0.45 -1.04 -10.97
C ARG A 318 0.42 -2.52 -11.31
N PHE A 319 0.92 -3.39 -10.45
CA PHE A 319 1.16 -4.80 -10.79
C PHE A 319 0.57 -5.81 -9.80
N ASP A 320 -0.24 -5.38 -8.81
CA ASP A 320 -0.92 -6.31 -7.89
C ASP A 320 -1.62 -7.42 -8.68
N ALA A 321 -1.60 -8.62 -8.14
CA ALA A 321 -2.18 -9.77 -8.79
C ALA A 321 -2.52 -10.78 -7.69
N THR A 322 -3.65 -10.54 -7.04
CA THR A 322 -4.17 -11.33 -5.95
C THR A 322 -5.58 -11.82 -6.29
N ALA A 323 -6.03 -12.87 -5.62
CA ALA A 323 -7.37 -13.40 -5.82
C ALA A 323 -7.96 -13.85 -4.48
N GLY A 324 -9.28 -13.79 -4.37
CA GLY A 324 -10.00 -14.13 -3.15
C GLY A 324 -11.48 -14.36 -3.39
N GLY A 325 -12.26 -14.23 -2.32
CA GLY A 325 -13.71 -14.30 -2.35
C GLY A 325 -14.37 -12.92 -2.30
N ALA A 326 -15.53 -12.81 -2.93
CA ALA A 326 -16.41 -11.65 -2.90
C ALA A 326 -17.80 -12.04 -2.39
N ASN A 327 -18.38 -11.17 -1.57
CA ASN A 327 -19.76 -11.28 -1.10
C ASN A 327 -20.50 -10.01 -1.50
N VAL A 328 -21.48 -10.14 -2.39
CA VAL A 328 -22.22 -9.01 -2.97
C VAL A 328 -23.70 -9.35 -3.08
N ARG A 329 -24.55 -8.33 -3.10
CA ARG A 329 -25.95 -8.45 -3.51
C ARG A 329 -26.04 -8.11 -4.99
N ASP A 330 -26.76 -8.92 -5.76
CA ASP A 330 -26.90 -8.75 -7.20
C ASP A 330 -28.21 -8.02 -7.56
N PRO A 331 -28.18 -6.73 -7.93
CA PRO A 331 -29.39 -5.97 -8.21
C PRO A 331 -30.14 -6.45 -9.46
N LEU A 332 -29.45 -7.11 -10.40
CA LEU A 332 -30.07 -7.63 -11.62
C LEU A 332 -30.87 -8.92 -11.38
N ASN A 333 -30.64 -9.59 -10.25
CA ASN A 333 -31.28 -10.83 -9.86
C ASN A 333 -32.03 -10.67 -8.54
N ASN A 334 -32.94 -9.69 -8.46
CA ASN A 334 -33.78 -9.41 -7.28
C ASN A 334 -33.00 -9.21 -5.96
N ASN A 335 -31.81 -8.61 -6.00
CA ASN A 335 -30.93 -8.41 -4.84
C ASN A 335 -30.56 -9.70 -4.10
N VAL A 336 -30.51 -10.83 -4.81
CA VAL A 336 -30.02 -12.11 -4.26
C VAL A 336 -28.59 -11.94 -3.76
N GLN A 337 -28.32 -12.48 -2.57
CA GLN A 337 -26.98 -12.51 -1.98
C GLN A 337 -26.14 -13.56 -2.71
N VAL A 338 -25.04 -13.11 -3.33
CA VAL A 338 -24.01 -13.96 -3.91
C VAL A 338 -22.89 -14.08 -2.90
N ASN A 339 -22.66 -15.30 -2.40
CA ASN A 339 -21.59 -15.57 -1.44
C ASN A 339 -20.46 -16.32 -2.11
N GLY A 340 -19.25 -15.82 -1.90
CA GLY A 340 -18.02 -16.44 -2.35
C GLY A 340 -17.82 -16.38 -3.86
N ALA A 341 -18.29 -15.36 -4.58
CA ALA A 341 -17.86 -15.11 -5.98
C ALA A 341 -16.33 -14.95 -6.05
N THR A 342 -15.69 -15.30 -7.16
CA THR A 342 -14.24 -15.08 -7.30
C THR A 342 -13.93 -13.59 -7.37
N SER A 343 -13.07 -13.07 -6.51
CA SER A 343 -12.51 -11.72 -6.68
C SER A 343 -11.09 -11.82 -7.23
N PHE A 344 -10.80 -11.09 -8.28
CA PHE A 344 -9.45 -10.87 -8.79
C PHE A 344 -9.06 -9.44 -8.45
N THR A 345 -8.10 -9.28 -7.56
CA THR A 345 -7.57 -7.98 -7.17
C THR A 345 -6.30 -7.72 -7.99
N GLY A 346 -6.37 -6.72 -8.86
CA GLY A 346 -5.33 -6.42 -9.84
C GLY A 346 -4.72 -5.04 -9.67
N GLY A 347 -3.46 -4.92 -10.06
CA GLY A 347 -2.81 -3.68 -10.39
C GLY A 347 -3.34 -3.14 -11.70
N ASN A 348 -3.12 -1.85 -11.93
CA ASN A 348 -3.46 -1.23 -13.20
C ASN A 348 -2.27 -0.41 -13.67
N PRO A 349 -1.47 -0.92 -14.64
CA PRO A 349 -0.32 -0.20 -15.16
C PRO A 349 -0.68 1.15 -15.81
N SER A 350 -1.94 1.31 -16.23
CA SER A 350 -2.45 2.49 -16.95
C SER A 350 -3.06 3.56 -16.03
N VAL A 351 -3.01 3.41 -14.70
CA VAL A 351 -3.46 4.50 -13.82
C VAL A 351 -2.58 5.72 -14.00
N ASN A 352 -3.23 6.89 -14.01
CA ASN A 352 -2.56 8.17 -14.06
C ASN A 352 -2.02 8.55 -12.67
N PRO A 353 -0.99 9.41 -12.57
CA PRO A 353 -0.60 10.00 -11.30
C PRO A 353 -1.74 10.80 -10.65
N GLU A 354 -1.87 10.70 -9.34
CA GLU A 354 -2.75 11.52 -8.51
C GLU A 354 -2.27 12.97 -8.52
N LYS A 355 -3.20 13.92 -8.43
CA LYS A 355 -2.89 15.35 -8.36
C LYS A 355 -3.54 15.94 -7.11
N ALA A 356 -2.77 16.61 -6.28
CA ALA A 356 -3.27 17.32 -5.11
C ALA A 356 -3.06 18.82 -5.28
N ASP A 357 -4.11 19.61 -5.07
CA ASP A 357 -4.01 21.06 -4.96
C ASP A 357 -3.97 21.42 -3.47
N THR A 358 -2.85 22.02 -3.06
CA THR A 358 -2.55 22.33 -1.66
C THR A 358 -2.47 23.83 -1.47
N ILE A 359 -3.11 24.34 -0.41
CA ILE A 359 -2.93 25.71 0.08
C ILE A 359 -2.60 25.65 1.57
N THR A 360 -1.56 26.37 1.98
CA THR A 360 -1.19 26.54 3.39
C THR A 360 -1.00 28.00 3.73
N PHE A 361 -1.46 28.41 4.91
CA PHE A 361 -1.18 29.72 5.49
C PHE A 361 -0.72 29.57 6.92
N GLY A 362 0.38 30.22 7.27
CA GLY A 362 1.01 30.06 8.57
C GLY A 362 1.52 31.36 9.16
N ALA A 363 1.56 31.39 10.49
CA ALA A 363 2.16 32.46 11.25
C ALA A 363 3.13 31.87 12.28
N VAL A 364 4.27 32.53 12.45
CA VAL A 364 5.29 32.18 13.43
C VAL A 364 5.60 33.41 14.28
N TRP A 365 5.57 33.22 15.59
CA TRP A 365 5.87 34.25 16.58
C TRP A 365 7.05 33.80 17.45
N GLN A 366 8.11 34.61 17.45
CA GLN A 366 9.37 34.37 18.15
C GLN A 366 9.79 35.63 18.91
N PRO A 367 9.23 35.88 20.10
CA PRO A 367 9.51 37.09 20.87
C PRO A 367 10.99 37.15 21.32
N MET A 368 11.66 38.28 21.07
CA MET A 368 13.10 38.46 21.33
C MET A 368 13.43 39.06 22.70
N ASP A 369 12.43 39.53 23.45
CA ASP A 369 12.67 40.24 24.71
C ASP A 369 12.35 39.34 25.92
N ARG A 370 11.13 39.45 26.46
CA ARG A 370 10.73 38.82 27.72
C ARG A 370 10.55 37.30 27.64
N LEU A 371 10.50 36.73 26.44
CA LEU A 371 10.23 35.32 26.19
C LEU A 371 11.27 34.69 25.23
N GLN A 372 12.54 35.12 25.26
CA GLN A 372 13.53 34.46 24.36
C GLN A 372 13.57 32.96 24.60
N GLY A 373 13.80 32.20 23.53
CA GLY A 373 13.71 30.75 23.54
C GLY A 373 12.29 30.23 23.33
N PHE A 374 11.27 31.09 23.36
CA PHE A 374 9.89 30.74 22.98
C PHE A 374 9.68 30.86 21.47
N THR A 375 8.93 29.92 20.91
CA THR A 375 8.42 29.97 19.53
C THR A 375 7.01 29.43 19.54
N ALA A 376 6.08 30.15 18.92
CA ALA A 376 4.75 29.66 18.62
C ALA A 376 4.54 29.68 17.11
N SER A 377 3.91 28.64 16.57
CA SER A 377 3.46 28.63 15.19
C SER A 377 2.05 28.07 15.07
N VAL A 378 1.32 28.57 14.09
CA VAL A 378 0.02 28.06 13.67
C VAL A 378 -0.01 28.01 12.17
N ASP A 379 -0.51 26.91 11.62
CA ASP A 379 -0.62 26.68 10.19
C ASP A 379 -1.99 26.10 9.86
N TRP A 380 -2.69 26.74 8.95
CA TRP A 380 -3.89 26.20 8.33
C TRP A 380 -3.52 25.57 6.99
N TYR A 381 -4.15 24.44 6.67
CA TYR A 381 -3.94 23.73 5.42
C TYR A 381 -5.26 23.22 4.80
N ASP A 382 -5.30 23.18 3.48
CA ASP A 382 -6.34 22.59 2.66
C ASP A 382 -5.70 21.83 1.50
N ILE A 383 -5.98 20.53 1.43
CA ILE A 383 -5.41 19.60 0.48
C ILE A 383 -6.57 18.92 -0.24
N ASP A 384 -6.68 19.15 -1.55
CA ASP A 384 -7.71 18.55 -2.39
C ASP A 384 -7.05 17.62 -3.42
N ILE A 385 -7.19 16.32 -3.20
CA ILE A 385 -6.62 15.25 -4.01
C ILE A 385 -7.66 14.82 -5.05
N ASN A 386 -7.33 15.07 -6.31
CA ASN A 386 -8.14 14.72 -7.47
C ASN A 386 -7.62 13.43 -8.12
N GLY A 387 -8.53 12.48 -8.35
CA GLY A 387 -8.18 11.21 -9.00
C GLY A 387 -7.24 10.35 -8.17
N ALA A 388 -7.46 10.30 -6.84
CA ALA A 388 -6.79 9.38 -5.94
C ALA A 388 -6.95 7.93 -6.44
N ILE A 389 -5.83 7.23 -6.49
CA ILE A 389 -5.70 5.84 -6.89
C ILE A 389 -6.27 5.00 -5.77
N SER A 390 -7.39 4.35 -6.04
CA SER A 390 -8.08 3.50 -5.08
C SER A 390 -8.76 2.35 -5.80
N GLN A 391 -9.05 1.30 -5.05
CA GLN A 391 -9.93 0.23 -5.50
C GLN A 391 -11.37 0.60 -5.13
N LEU A 392 -12.30 0.40 -6.06
CA LEU A 392 -13.72 0.56 -5.77
C LEU A 392 -14.21 -0.64 -4.95
N PRO A 393 -15.01 -0.42 -3.89
CA PRO A 393 -15.68 -1.51 -3.18
C PRO A 393 -16.50 -2.38 -4.14
N GLN A 394 -16.41 -3.71 -3.97
CA GLN A 394 -17.07 -4.70 -4.82
C GLN A 394 -18.57 -4.45 -5.04
N GLN A 395 -19.31 -4.05 -3.99
CA GLN A 395 -20.74 -3.76 -4.11
C GLN A 395 -21.01 -2.53 -5.00
N ILE A 396 -20.16 -1.50 -4.93
CA ILE A 396 -20.29 -0.31 -5.78
C ILE A 396 -20.09 -0.67 -7.25
N ILE A 397 -19.12 -1.54 -7.56
CA ILE A 397 -18.88 -2.01 -8.93
C ILE A 397 -20.14 -2.69 -9.48
N VAL A 398 -20.71 -3.62 -8.71
CA VAL A 398 -21.91 -4.37 -9.09
C VAL A 398 -23.12 -3.44 -9.26
N ASP A 399 -23.37 -2.55 -8.29
CA ASP A 399 -24.51 -1.63 -8.31
C ASP A 399 -24.46 -0.67 -9.50
N ARG A 400 -23.28 -0.11 -9.80
CA ARG A 400 -23.09 0.88 -10.87
C ARG A 400 -23.12 0.26 -12.25
N CYS A 401 -22.61 -0.96 -12.39
CA CYS A 401 -22.79 -1.74 -13.61
C CYS A 401 -24.28 -2.03 -13.83
N ALA A 402 -24.97 -2.54 -12.81
CA ALA A 402 -26.38 -2.91 -12.90
C ALA A 402 -27.31 -1.72 -13.18
N SER A 403 -27.01 -0.55 -12.61
CA SER A 403 -27.83 0.66 -12.81
C SER A 403 -27.60 1.35 -14.15
N GLY A 404 -26.60 0.92 -14.93
CA GLY A 404 -26.18 1.58 -16.18
C GLY A 404 -25.55 2.97 -15.98
N ALA A 405 -25.25 3.37 -14.73
CA ALA A 405 -24.67 4.69 -14.45
C ALA A 405 -23.20 4.77 -14.90
N GLN A 406 -22.49 3.64 -14.89
CA GLN A 406 -21.11 3.50 -15.35
C GLN A 406 -20.94 2.17 -16.10
N PRO A 407 -21.35 2.10 -17.38
CA PRO A 407 -21.27 0.88 -18.18
C PRO A 407 -19.85 0.31 -18.27
N GLU A 408 -18.83 1.15 -18.17
CA GLU A 408 -17.43 0.75 -18.15
C GLU A 408 -17.07 -0.16 -16.97
N LEU A 409 -17.80 -0.12 -15.86
CA LEU A 409 -17.58 -1.01 -14.73
C LEU A 409 -18.11 -2.43 -14.97
N CYS A 410 -18.98 -2.63 -15.96
CA CYS A 410 -19.49 -3.96 -16.29
C CYS A 410 -18.42 -4.91 -16.82
N GLN A 411 -17.32 -4.40 -17.37
CA GLN A 411 -16.16 -5.23 -17.75
C GLN A 411 -15.53 -5.96 -16.55
N PHE A 412 -15.76 -5.43 -15.33
CA PHE A 412 -15.25 -6.00 -14.09
C PHE A 412 -16.22 -6.98 -13.42
N VAL A 413 -17.40 -7.20 -13.99
CA VAL A 413 -18.41 -8.13 -13.46
C VAL A 413 -18.61 -9.26 -14.46
N ALA A 414 -18.01 -10.42 -14.17
CA ALA A 414 -18.19 -11.62 -14.99
C ALA A 414 -19.43 -12.39 -14.53
N ARG A 415 -20.34 -12.65 -15.47
CA ARG A 415 -21.56 -13.43 -15.25
C ARG A 415 -21.52 -14.75 -16.03
N ASP A 416 -22.23 -15.75 -15.55
CA ASP A 416 -22.41 -17.03 -16.24
C ASP A 416 -23.57 -17.01 -17.26
N ALA A 417 -23.84 -18.14 -17.91
CA ALA A 417 -24.92 -18.28 -18.88
C ALA A 417 -26.33 -18.08 -18.27
N ASN A 418 -26.48 -18.24 -16.96
CA ASN A 418 -27.71 -18.00 -16.21
C ASN A 418 -27.78 -16.57 -15.65
N ASN A 419 -26.89 -15.69 -16.08
CA ASN A 419 -26.79 -14.30 -15.64
C ASN A 419 -26.41 -14.12 -14.15
N GLN A 420 -25.83 -15.13 -13.51
CA GLN A 420 -25.37 -15.04 -12.12
C GLN A 420 -23.93 -14.51 -12.06
N ILE A 421 -23.61 -13.68 -11.06
CA ILE A 421 -22.24 -13.18 -10.86
C ILE A 421 -21.34 -14.34 -10.46
N ARG A 422 -20.31 -14.60 -11.29
CA ARG A 422 -19.29 -15.62 -11.04
C ARG A 422 -18.01 -15.01 -10.48
N ALA A 423 -17.57 -13.90 -11.07
CA ALA A 423 -16.32 -13.26 -10.68
C ALA A 423 -16.40 -11.73 -10.77
N LEU A 424 -15.61 -11.07 -9.92
CA LEU A 424 -15.42 -9.63 -9.87
C LEU A 424 -13.94 -9.32 -10.03
N THR A 425 -13.62 -8.32 -10.84
CA THR A 425 -12.25 -7.82 -11.01
C THR A 425 -12.12 -6.45 -10.36
N ILE A 426 -11.28 -6.35 -9.33
CA ILE A 426 -11.08 -5.13 -8.54
C ILE A 426 -9.69 -4.60 -8.87
N VAL A 427 -9.64 -3.57 -9.71
CA VAL A 427 -8.38 -2.92 -10.10
C VAL A 427 -8.25 -1.52 -9.50
N PHE A 428 -7.02 -1.06 -9.36
CA PHE A 428 -6.76 0.34 -9.00
C PHE A 428 -7.23 1.28 -10.11
N LEU A 429 -7.96 2.34 -9.74
CA LEU A 429 -8.49 3.35 -10.65
C LEU A 429 -8.30 4.75 -10.04
N ASN A 430 -8.17 5.77 -10.89
CA ASN A 430 -8.24 7.18 -10.49
C ASN A 430 -9.70 7.60 -10.25
N ALA A 431 -10.35 6.99 -9.26
CA ALA A 431 -11.78 7.14 -9.05
C ALA A 431 -12.14 7.99 -7.83
N ALA A 432 -11.25 8.13 -6.85
CA ALA A 432 -11.57 8.84 -5.62
C ALA A 432 -11.14 10.31 -5.67
N ASN A 433 -11.96 11.20 -5.12
CA ASN A 433 -11.53 12.53 -4.70
C ASN A 433 -11.43 12.54 -3.18
N GLN A 434 -10.33 13.05 -2.63
CA GLN A 434 -10.12 13.13 -1.19
C GLN A 434 -9.82 14.57 -0.80
N ARG A 435 -10.38 15.03 0.32
CA ARG A 435 -10.04 16.36 0.84
C ARG A 435 -9.73 16.30 2.31
N ILE A 436 -8.62 16.94 2.67
CA ILE A 436 -8.13 17.02 4.04
C ILE A 436 -7.93 18.49 4.37
N ARG A 437 -8.54 18.94 5.47
CA ARG A 437 -8.37 20.31 5.98
C ARG A 437 -8.14 20.28 7.47
N GLY A 438 -7.31 21.21 7.94
CA GLY A 438 -7.02 21.27 9.36
C GLY A 438 -6.15 22.44 9.75
N ILE A 439 -5.77 22.41 11.02
CA ILE A 439 -4.89 23.37 11.65
C ILE A 439 -3.85 22.61 12.45
N ASP A 440 -2.59 22.97 12.25
CA ASP A 440 -1.46 22.58 13.08
C ASP A 440 -1.05 23.75 13.98
N GLY A 441 -0.73 23.44 15.23
CA GLY A 441 -0.24 24.40 16.21
C GLY A 441 0.94 23.83 16.96
N GLU A 442 1.97 24.65 17.16
CA GLU A 442 3.16 24.24 17.89
C GLU A 442 3.64 25.35 18.82
N LEU A 443 3.98 24.97 20.05
CA LEU A 443 4.63 25.81 21.03
C LEU A 443 5.95 25.16 21.42
N GLN A 444 7.04 25.91 21.39
CA GLN A 444 8.34 25.48 21.84
C GLN A 444 8.91 26.50 22.82
N TYR A 445 9.58 26.02 23.85
CA TYR A 445 10.35 26.84 24.78
C TYR A 445 11.66 26.15 25.08
N ASN A 446 12.78 26.84 24.84
CA ASN A 446 14.10 26.26 25.08
C ASN A 446 15.05 27.33 25.61
N ARG A 447 15.40 27.23 26.89
CA ARG A 447 16.18 28.27 27.58
C ARG A 447 17.05 27.68 28.69
N PRO A 448 18.21 28.29 28.96
CA PRO A 448 18.86 28.14 30.25
C PRO A 448 17.93 28.62 31.37
N ILE A 449 17.87 27.88 32.47
CA ILE A 449 17.16 28.27 33.69
C ILE A 449 18.13 28.28 34.87
N THR A 450 17.72 28.81 36.01
CA THR A 450 18.53 28.76 37.24
C THR A 450 17.59 28.56 38.42
N VAL A 451 17.33 27.30 38.75
CA VAL A 451 16.44 26.84 39.82
C VAL A 451 17.25 26.13 40.90
N PHE A 452 18.09 25.16 40.53
CA PHE A 452 18.89 24.38 41.49
C PHE A 452 20.40 24.67 41.41
N GLY A 453 20.81 25.52 40.46
CA GLY A 453 22.21 25.87 40.24
C GLY A 453 22.91 24.93 39.25
N GLY A 454 23.97 25.43 38.62
CA GLY A 454 24.69 24.73 37.54
C GLY A 454 24.22 25.14 36.14
N ALA A 455 24.63 24.37 35.13
CA ALA A 455 24.29 24.61 33.73
C ALA A 455 22.95 23.96 33.38
N GLU A 456 21.86 24.58 33.85
CA GLU A 456 20.51 24.06 33.69
C GLU A 456 19.86 24.54 32.39
N ARG A 457 19.09 23.65 31.75
CA ARG A 457 18.32 23.96 30.55
C ARG A 457 16.95 23.29 30.60
N LEU A 458 15.91 24.05 30.29
CA LEU A 458 14.55 23.57 30.15
C LEU A 458 14.15 23.61 28.68
N GLY A 459 13.68 22.47 28.18
CA GLY A 459 13.06 22.32 26.87
C GLY A 459 11.61 21.89 27.06
N ALA A 460 10.65 22.63 26.52
CA ALA A 460 9.25 22.24 26.45
C ALA A 460 8.77 22.34 25.00
N ARG A 461 8.00 21.35 24.56
CA ARG A 461 7.38 21.32 23.23
C ARG A 461 5.96 20.82 23.36
N PHE A 462 5.01 21.55 22.80
CA PHE A 462 3.63 21.13 22.66
C PHE A 462 3.24 21.21 21.19
N TYR A 463 2.75 20.12 20.63
CA TYR A 463 2.23 20.05 19.28
C TYR A 463 0.77 19.61 19.32
N ALA A 464 -0.06 20.27 18.52
CA ALA A 464 -1.48 19.99 18.37
C ALA A 464 -1.86 19.98 16.90
N ASN A 465 -2.62 18.98 16.48
CA ASN A 465 -3.25 18.93 15.17
C ASN A 465 -4.77 18.83 15.35
N ARG A 466 -5.50 19.58 14.53
CA ARG A 466 -6.95 19.47 14.40
C ARG A 466 -7.35 19.24 12.96
N ILE A 467 -8.02 18.14 12.68
CA ILE A 467 -8.62 17.85 11.38
C ILE A 467 -10.07 18.34 11.39
N THR A 468 -10.43 19.20 10.44
CA THR A 468 -11.79 19.71 10.25
C THR A 468 -12.51 19.05 9.09
N GLU A 469 -11.76 18.55 8.10
CA GLU A 469 -12.26 17.80 6.96
C GLU A 469 -11.35 16.60 6.74
N ASN A 470 -11.95 15.41 6.58
CA ASN A 470 -11.28 14.21 6.11
C ASN A 470 -12.31 13.37 5.35
N SER A 471 -12.54 13.72 4.09
CA SER A 471 -13.58 13.11 3.29
C SER A 471 -13.04 12.48 2.02
N GLN A 472 -13.73 11.43 1.58
CA GLN A 472 -13.51 10.76 0.31
C GLN A 472 -14.83 10.72 -0.46
N GLN A 473 -14.74 10.88 -1.77
CA GLN A 473 -15.86 10.81 -2.68
C GLN A 473 -15.48 9.87 -3.83
N PHE A 474 -16.26 8.81 -3.99
CA PHE A 474 -16.21 7.98 -5.20
C PHE A 474 -17.20 8.52 -6.25
N PRO A 475 -17.04 8.20 -7.53
CA PRO A 475 -17.90 8.72 -8.59
C PRO A 475 -19.36 8.31 -8.35
N GLY A 476 -20.27 9.28 -8.44
CA GLY A 476 -21.70 9.09 -8.20
C GLY A 476 -22.10 8.87 -6.74
N GLN A 477 -21.16 8.87 -5.79
CA GLN A 477 -21.46 8.86 -4.36
C GLN A 477 -21.45 10.27 -3.79
N ALA A 478 -22.21 10.48 -2.71
CA ALA A 478 -22.02 11.66 -1.90
C ALA A 478 -20.61 11.62 -1.29
N ARG A 479 -20.05 12.81 -1.03
CA ARG A 479 -18.81 12.92 -0.29
C ARG A 479 -19.06 12.43 1.13
N ASP A 480 -18.35 11.39 1.53
CA ASP A 480 -18.48 10.77 2.84
C ASP A 480 -17.22 11.00 3.66
N PHE A 481 -17.36 11.10 4.98
CA PHE A 481 -16.20 11.13 5.86
C PHE A 481 -15.54 9.77 5.83
N LEU A 482 -14.21 9.73 5.72
CA LEU A 482 -13.48 8.47 5.79
C LEU A 482 -13.79 7.79 7.14
N SER A 483 -14.42 6.62 7.10
CA SER A 483 -14.96 5.89 8.27
C SER A 483 -13.90 5.30 9.20
N LEU A 484 -12.62 5.47 8.88
CA LEU A 484 -11.55 5.27 9.85
C LEU A 484 -11.59 6.47 10.80
N GLU A 485 -12.21 6.28 11.96
CA GLU A 485 -12.32 7.26 13.06
C GLU A 485 -10.94 7.79 13.48
N GLN A 486 -10.37 8.71 12.69
CA GLN A 486 -9.20 9.45 13.12
C GLN A 486 -9.66 10.46 14.16
N PRO A 487 -8.97 10.53 15.32
CA PRO A 487 -9.32 11.50 16.33
C PRO A 487 -9.20 12.91 15.71
N LYS A 488 -10.26 13.70 15.82
CA LYS A 488 -10.29 15.08 15.29
C LYS A 488 -9.18 15.95 15.87
N TRP A 489 -8.67 15.58 17.03
CA TRP A 489 -7.57 16.24 17.72
C TRP A 489 -6.49 15.24 18.10
N ARG A 490 -5.24 15.64 17.87
CA ARG A 490 -4.06 14.90 18.33
C ARG A 490 -3.11 15.87 19.00
N TYR A 491 -2.54 15.45 20.13
CA TYR A 491 -1.62 16.27 20.91
C TYR A 491 -0.39 15.47 21.30
N THR A 492 0.74 16.15 21.44
CA THR A 492 1.96 15.58 22.02
C THR A 492 2.67 16.67 22.80
N ALA A 493 3.07 16.36 24.03
CA ALA A 493 3.75 17.29 24.92
C ALA A 493 5.05 16.66 25.39
N ASN A 494 6.17 17.36 25.21
CA ASN A 494 7.47 16.92 25.71
C ASN A 494 8.01 17.95 26.68
N LEU A 495 8.52 17.49 27.81
CA LEU A 495 9.25 18.30 28.77
C LEU A 495 10.60 17.64 29.00
N ALA A 496 11.68 18.39 28.83
CA ALA A 496 13.05 17.93 29.03
C ALA A 496 13.79 18.92 29.94
N TYR A 497 14.51 18.39 30.91
CA TYR A 497 15.40 19.13 31.79
C TYR A 497 16.80 18.53 31.73
N GLN A 498 17.79 19.40 31.63
CA GLN A 498 19.20 19.03 31.66
C GLN A 498 19.94 19.87 32.69
N ASN A 499 20.83 19.25 33.46
CA ASN A 499 21.82 19.94 34.30
C ASN A 499 23.17 19.19 34.20
N GLY A 500 24.10 19.73 33.43
CA GLY A 500 25.38 19.05 33.15
C GLY A 500 25.17 17.66 32.51
N PRO A 501 25.65 16.56 33.13
CA PRO A 501 25.47 15.19 32.64
C PRO A 501 24.07 14.62 32.90
N PHE A 502 23.30 15.19 33.82
CA PHE A 502 21.96 14.72 34.14
C PHE A 502 20.95 15.18 33.09
N ARG A 503 20.11 14.26 32.60
CA ARG A 503 19.01 14.52 31.68
C ARG A 503 17.76 13.77 32.13
N ALA A 504 16.65 14.47 32.21
CA ALA A 504 15.32 13.90 32.47
C ALA A 504 14.35 14.39 31.41
N PHE A 505 13.41 13.55 30.98
CA PHE A 505 12.35 13.93 30.05
C PHE A 505 11.04 13.19 30.33
N VAL A 506 9.94 13.79 29.88
CA VAL A 506 8.58 13.22 29.85
C VAL A 506 7.99 13.52 28.46
N GLN A 507 7.30 12.55 27.87
CA GLN A 507 6.64 12.63 26.56
C GLN A 507 5.19 12.14 26.65
#